data_AF-A0A356T279-F1
#
_entry.id   AF-A0A356T279-F1
#
_cell.length_a   1.000
_cell.length_b   1.000
_cell.length_c   1.000
_cell.angle_alpha   90.00
_cell.angle_beta   90.00
_cell.angle_gamma   90.00
#
_symmetry.space_group_name_H-M   'P 1'
#
loop_
_entity.id
_entity.type
_entity.pdbx_description
1 polymer ?
#
loop_
_entity_poly.entity_id
_entity_poly.type
_entity_poly.pdbx_seq_one_letter_code
_entity_poly.pdbx_strand_id
1 'polypeptide(L)'
;LDVVPADPDFWTHPPFEAKEADGCIWGRGAIDMKNMVTMGLMALILAKRTGVRLERDLIFAAVADEEAGSHEGALYLVEEHPEKVRAEYVLNEVGGHTLFMGDNRFYPIQVSEKGICWFEMTVEGEPGHGSMPRPDNSVVR
;
A
#
# COMPACT_ATOMS: atom_id res chain seq x y z
N LEU A 1 0.76 -3.21 -10.45
CA LEU A 1 0.54 -2.41 -9.24
C LEU A 1 -0.81 -2.82 -8.71
N ASP A 2 -0.72 -3.66 -7.71
CA ASP A 2 -1.83 -4.19 -6.94
C ASP A 2 -2.51 -3.09 -6.13
N VAL A 3 -3.65 -3.48 -5.60
CA VAL A 3 -4.56 -2.71 -4.75
C VAL A 3 -5.36 -3.74 -3.96
N VAL A 4 -5.81 -3.41 -2.75
CA VAL A 4 -6.79 -4.28 -2.06
C VAL A 4 -8.10 -4.45 -2.85
N PRO A 5 -8.87 -5.52 -2.59
CA PRO A 5 -10.21 -5.69 -3.13
C PRO A 5 -11.14 -4.49 -2.91
N ALA A 6 -12.09 -4.32 -3.83
CA ALA A 6 -13.14 -3.31 -3.74
C ALA A 6 -14.47 -3.91 -4.20
N ASP A 7 -15.42 -4.02 -3.28
CA ASP A 7 -16.78 -4.48 -3.56
C ASP A 7 -17.63 -3.31 -4.08
N PRO A 8 -18.09 -3.32 -5.35
CA PRO A 8 -18.84 -2.22 -5.94
C PRO A 8 -20.13 -1.82 -5.20
N ASP A 9 -20.75 -2.74 -4.47
CA ASP A 9 -22.02 -2.49 -3.77
C ASP A 9 -21.87 -1.44 -2.65
N PHE A 10 -20.65 -1.27 -2.14
CA PHE A 10 -20.34 -0.28 -1.10
C PHE A 10 -19.75 1.01 -1.65
N TRP A 11 -19.71 1.19 -2.98
CA TRP A 11 -19.11 2.37 -3.60
C TRP A 11 -20.16 3.29 -4.21
N THR A 12 -20.00 4.60 -3.99
CA THR A 12 -20.83 5.62 -4.65
C THR A 12 -20.54 5.71 -6.15
N HIS A 13 -19.31 5.40 -6.57
CA HIS A 13 -18.86 5.37 -7.95
C HIS A 13 -18.09 4.09 -8.23
N PRO A 14 -18.19 3.48 -9.43
CA PRO A 14 -17.52 2.23 -9.72
C PRO A 14 -16.02 2.29 -9.38
N PRO A 15 -15.48 1.36 -8.58
CA PRO A 15 -14.16 1.48 -7.96
C PRO A 15 -13.01 1.55 -8.96
N PHE A 16 -13.20 1.06 -10.20
CA PHE A 16 -12.13 0.95 -11.19
C PHE A 16 -12.34 1.83 -12.44
N GLU A 17 -13.30 2.75 -12.41
CA GLU A 17 -13.56 3.68 -13.53
C GLU A 17 -12.83 5.02 -13.41
N ALA A 18 -12.16 5.28 -12.28
CA ALA A 18 -11.44 6.54 -12.03
C ALA A 18 -12.33 7.78 -12.27
N LYS A 19 -13.54 7.76 -11.72
CA LYS A 19 -14.52 8.82 -11.95
C LYS A 19 -14.10 10.13 -11.28
N GLU A 20 -14.06 11.21 -12.05
CA GLU A 20 -13.92 12.56 -11.51
C GLU A 20 -15.24 13.03 -10.89
N ALA A 21 -15.23 13.32 -9.60
CA ALA A 21 -16.38 13.86 -8.86
C ALA A 21 -15.91 14.58 -7.60
N ASP A 22 -16.65 15.61 -7.16
CA ASP A 22 -16.37 16.37 -5.93
C ASP A 22 -14.95 16.97 -5.86
N GLY A 23 -14.37 17.28 -7.02
CA GLY A 23 -13.02 17.84 -7.12
C GLY A 23 -11.89 16.82 -6.92
N CYS A 24 -12.19 15.52 -6.92
CA CYS A 24 -11.20 14.45 -6.82
C CYS A 24 -11.49 13.29 -7.80
N ILE A 25 -10.55 12.35 -7.88
CA ILE A 25 -10.70 11.10 -8.63
C ILE A 25 -11.13 10.01 -7.65
N TRP A 26 -12.31 9.43 -7.90
CA TRP A 26 -12.81 8.28 -7.18
C TRP A 26 -12.33 7.00 -7.86
N GLY A 27 -11.48 6.24 -7.15
CA GLY A 27 -11.05 4.93 -7.61
C GLY A 27 -10.20 4.19 -6.60
N ARG A 28 -10.35 2.86 -6.55
CA ARG A 28 -9.48 1.96 -5.79
C ARG A 28 -8.05 2.08 -6.32
N GLY A 29 -7.19 2.49 -5.40
CA GLY A 29 -5.79 2.76 -5.63
C GLY A 29 -5.47 4.18 -6.08
N ALA A 30 -6.46 5.08 -6.16
CA ALA A 30 -6.21 6.49 -6.45
C ALA A 30 -5.33 7.16 -5.39
N ILE A 31 -5.41 6.73 -4.12
CA ILE A 31 -4.53 7.19 -3.03
C ILE A 31 -3.43 6.18 -2.74
N ASP A 32 -3.75 4.88 -2.78
CA ASP A 32 -2.89 3.81 -2.32
C ASP A 32 -2.62 2.75 -3.41
N MET A 33 -1.52 2.85 -4.17
CA MET A 33 -0.64 4.03 -4.25
C MET A 33 -0.43 4.54 -5.69
N LYS A 34 -1.40 4.32 -6.58
CA LYS A 34 -1.25 4.61 -8.03
C LYS A 34 -1.02 6.09 -8.33
N ASN A 35 -1.49 7.01 -7.49
CA ASN A 35 -1.14 8.44 -7.60
C ASN A 35 0.37 8.67 -7.50
N MET A 36 1.03 8.14 -6.46
CA MET A 36 2.45 8.32 -6.22
C MET A 36 3.29 7.67 -7.32
N VAL A 37 2.88 6.49 -7.79
CA VAL A 37 3.50 5.86 -8.96
C VAL A 37 3.40 6.76 -10.18
N THR A 38 2.21 7.31 -10.45
CA THR A 38 1.99 8.19 -11.60
C THR A 38 2.81 9.46 -11.48
N MET A 39 2.86 10.07 -10.30
CA MET A 39 3.67 11.25 -10.02
C MET A 39 5.16 10.98 -10.23
N GLY A 40 5.68 9.86 -9.70
CA GLY A 40 7.08 9.46 -9.85
C GLY A 40 7.44 9.19 -11.31
N LEU A 41 6.61 8.45 -12.04
CA LEU A 41 6.80 8.20 -13.48
C LEU A 41 6.80 9.51 -14.27
N MET A 42 5.87 10.42 -13.98
CA MET A 42 5.80 11.72 -14.64
C MET A 42 7.02 12.59 -14.32
N ALA A 43 7.55 12.55 -13.10
CA ALA A 43 8.78 13.27 -12.75
C ALA A 43 9.98 12.78 -13.58
N LEU A 44 10.11 11.47 -13.80
CA LEU A 44 11.17 10.90 -14.64
C LEU A 44 11.02 11.27 -16.11
N ILE A 45 9.79 11.19 -16.64
CA ILE A 45 9.49 11.63 -18.01
C ILE A 45 9.84 13.11 -18.19
N LEU A 46 9.48 13.96 -17.23
CA LEU A 46 9.78 15.39 -17.26
C LEU A 46 11.28 15.64 -17.20
N ALA A 47 12.01 15.01 -16.27
CA ALA A 47 13.46 15.14 -16.17
C ALA A 47 14.16 14.79 -17.49
N LYS A 48 13.70 13.72 -18.17
CA LYS A 48 14.21 13.32 -19.47
C LYS A 48 13.88 14.35 -20.55
N ARG A 49 12.65 14.86 -20.61
CA ARG A 49 12.19 15.82 -21.63
C ARG A 49 12.84 17.19 -21.48
N THR A 50 13.09 17.64 -20.26
CA THR A 50 13.71 18.94 -19.98
C THR A 50 15.23 18.89 -20.05
N GLY A 51 15.83 17.70 -20.17
CA GLY A 51 17.29 17.54 -20.23
C GLY A 51 17.98 17.92 -18.93
N VAL A 52 17.29 17.80 -17.79
CA VAL A 52 17.89 18.05 -16.47
C VAL A 52 19.09 17.12 -16.29
N ARG A 53 20.25 17.70 -15.97
CA ARG A 53 21.45 16.93 -15.63
C ARG A 53 21.30 16.38 -14.21
N LEU A 54 21.22 15.07 -14.10
CA LEU A 54 21.17 14.37 -12.82
C LEU A 54 22.59 14.14 -12.29
N GLU A 55 22.76 14.30 -10.98
CA GLU A 55 24.04 13.99 -10.30
C GLU A 55 24.15 12.52 -9.91
N ARG A 56 23.03 11.80 -9.90
CA ARG A 56 22.92 10.38 -9.56
C ARG A 56 21.98 9.67 -10.53
N ASP A 57 22.14 8.35 -10.62
CA ASP A 57 21.20 7.50 -11.34
C ASP A 57 19.85 7.46 -10.61
N LEU A 58 18.77 7.32 -11.39
CA LEU A 58 17.41 7.16 -10.87
C LEU A 58 16.91 5.77 -11.23
N ILE A 59 16.47 5.03 -10.23
CA ILE A 59 15.82 3.72 -10.37
C ILE A 59 14.33 3.91 -10.07
N PHE A 60 13.47 3.41 -10.96
CA PHE A 60 12.03 3.37 -10.75
C PHE A 60 11.58 1.93 -10.61
N ALA A 61 11.37 1.49 -9.38
CA ALA A 61 10.87 0.16 -9.06
C ALA A 61 9.37 0.24 -8.79
N ALA A 62 8.56 -0.21 -9.74
CA ALA A 62 7.12 -0.39 -9.57
C ALA A 62 6.84 -1.89 -9.37
N VAL A 63 6.55 -2.28 -8.14
CA VAL A 63 6.38 -3.69 -7.73
C VAL A 63 4.93 -3.99 -7.41
N ALA A 64 4.48 -5.21 -7.67
CA ALA A 64 3.17 -5.67 -7.22
C ALA A 64 3.30 -6.34 -5.84
N ASP A 65 2.19 -6.87 -5.32
CA ASP A 65 2.11 -7.74 -4.14
C ASP A 65 2.32 -7.04 -2.79
N GLU A 66 2.39 -5.71 -2.74
CA GLU A 66 2.54 -4.97 -1.48
C GLU A 66 1.40 -5.29 -0.51
N GLU A 67 0.17 -5.21 -1.02
CA GLU A 67 -1.08 -5.37 -0.27
C GLU A 67 -1.30 -6.81 0.23
N ALA A 68 -0.44 -7.74 -0.24
CA ALA A 68 -0.44 -9.16 0.09
C ALA A 68 0.85 -9.62 0.79
N GLY A 69 1.73 -8.68 1.19
CA GLY A 69 2.91 -8.95 2.03
C GLY A 69 4.26 -8.85 1.32
N SER A 70 4.29 -8.38 0.08
CA SER A 70 5.49 -8.05 -0.72
C SER A 70 6.42 -9.22 -1.09
N HIS A 71 6.01 -10.47 -0.87
CA HIS A 71 6.87 -11.65 -1.09
C HIS A 71 7.26 -11.80 -2.56
N GLU A 72 6.29 -11.68 -3.47
CA GLU A 72 6.50 -11.77 -4.93
C GLU A 72 6.82 -10.39 -5.54
N GLY A 73 6.90 -9.36 -4.70
CA GLY A 73 7.10 -7.97 -5.06
C GLY A 73 8.48 -7.45 -4.72
N ALA A 74 8.52 -6.54 -3.75
CA ALA A 74 9.75 -5.90 -3.30
C ALA A 74 10.76 -6.93 -2.75
N LEU A 75 10.31 -7.93 -1.98
CA LEU A 75 11.19 -8.91 -1.35
C LEU A 75 11.91 -9.76 -2.39
N TYR A 76 11.16 -10.35 -3.33
CA TYR A 76 11.73 -11.07 -4.47
C TYR A 76 12.77 -10.23 -5.23
N LEU A 77 12.47 -8.95 -5.47
CA LEU A 77 13.36 -8.07 -6.22
C LEU A 77 14.69 -7.80 -5.50
N VAL A 78 14.66 -7.61 -4.17
CA VAL A 78 15.89 -7.37 -3.39
C VAL A 78 16.69 -8.65 -3.12
N GLU A 79 16.04 -9.81 -3.05
CA GLU A 79 16.71 -11.09 -2.82
C GLU A 79 17.31 -11.67 -4.10
N GLU A 80 16.54 -11.69 -5.19
CA GLU A 80 16.91 -12.40 -6.42
C GLU A 80 17.55 -11.49 -7.49
N HIS A 81 17.25 -10.19 -7.48
CA HIS A 81 17.82 -9.23 -8.44
C HIS A 81 18.33 -7.94 -7.77
N PRO A 82 19.12 -8.01 -6.68
CA PRO A 82 19.58 -6.83 -5.94
C PRO A 82 20.33 -5.82 -6.81
N GLU A 83 20.99 -6.26 -7.88
CA GLU A 83 21.71 -5.41 -8.83
C GLU A 83 20.80 -4.43 -9.59
N LYS A 84 19.49 -4.69 -9.66
CA LYS A 84 18.52 -3.81 -10.33
C LYS A 84 18.00 -2.68 -9.44
N VAL A 85 18.11 -2.83 -8.12
CA VAL A 85 17.45 -1.93 -7.14
C VAL A 85 18.36 -1.41 -6.05
N ARG A 86 19.61 -1.86 -5.97
CA ARG A 86 20.58 -1.34 -5.00
C ARG A 86 20.82 0.16 -5.26
N ALA A 87 20.44 0.98 -4.30
CA ALA A 87 20.60 2.43 -4.31
C ALA A 87 21.13 2.94 -2.97
N GLU A 88 21.78 4.12 -2.98
CA GLU A 88 22.23 4.81 -1.76
C GLU A 88 21.06 5.36 -0.94
N TYR A 89 19.99 5.80 -1.61
CA TYR A 89 18.77 6.34 -1.02
C TYR A 89 17.54 5.74 -1.72
N VAL A 90 16.48 5.54 -0.95
CA VAL A 90 15.19 5.06 -1.46
C VAL A 90 14.09 5.97 -0.94
N LEU A 91 13.20 6.38 -1.86
CA LEU A 91 11.91 6.98 -1.53
C LEU A 91 10.86 5.91 -1.77
N ASN A 92 10.22 5.43 -0.72
CA ASN A 92 9.15 4.43 -0.79
C ASN A 92 7.77 5.11 -0.73
N GLU A 93 6.73 4.29 -0.60
CA GLU A 93 5.37 4.79 -0.49
C GLU A 93 5.05 5.46 0.84
N VAL A 94 4.03 6.31 0.79
CA VAL A 94 3.33 6.94 1.92
C VAL A 94 4.21 7.32 3.12
N GLY A 95 4.68 8.57 3.11
CA GLY A 95 5.32 9.20 4.27
C GLY A 95 4.36 9.91 5.24
N GLY A 96 3.05 9.75 5.02
CA GLY A 96 1.97 10.53 5.62
C GLY A 96 1.32 11.50 4.62
N HIS A 97 0.27 12.19 5.07
CA HIS A 97 -0.47 13.16 4.25
C HIS A 97 -0.14 14.59 4.65
N THR A 98 -0.54 15.56 3.81
CA THR A 98 -0.40 16.98 4.13
C THR A 98 -1.17 17.29 5.43
N LEU A 99 -0.47 17.86 6.41
CA LEU A 99 -1.06 18.27 7.68
C LEU A 99 -1.15 19.79 7.75
N PHE A 100 -2.18 20.30 8.41
CA PHE A 100 -2.34 21.72 8.70
C PHE A 100 -2.34 21.93 10.21
N MET A 101 -1.42 22.76 10.72
CA MET A 101 -1.37 23.16 12.13
C MET A 101 -1.47 24.68 12.21
N GLY A 102 -2.66 25.16 12.58
CA GLY A 102 -3.04 26.57 12.39
C GLY A 102 -3.01 26.92 10.90
N ASP A 103 -2.38 28.04 10.55
CA ASP A 103 -2.23 28.49 9.17
C ASP A 103 -1.06 27.82 8.42
N ASN A 104 -0.27 26.99 9.11
CA ASN A 104 0.93 26.37 8.56
C ASN A 104 0.62 24.99 7.95
N ARG A 105 1.19 24.73 6.79
CA ARG A 105 1.12 23.45 6.09
C ARG A 105 2.42 22.65 6.29
N PHE A 106 2.27 21.37 6.62
CA PHE A 106 3.37 20.44 6.89
C PHE A 106 3.29 19.24 5.95
N TYR A 107 4.46 18.79 5.50
CA TYR A 107 4.64 17.60 4.70
C TYR A 107 5.52 16.63 5.49
N PRO A 108 4.93 15.61 6.15
CA PRO A 108 5.70 14.66 6.93
C PRO A 108 6.62 13.82 6.03
N ILE A 109 7.74 13.40 6.60
CA ILE A 109 8.67 12.44 6.01
C ILE A 109 8.76 11.28 6.98
N GLN A 110 8.24 10.12 6.57
CA GLN A 110 8.39 8.89 7.33
C GLN A 110 9.78 8.30 7.08
N VAL A 111 10.45 7.88 8.15
CA VAL A 111 11.79 7.26 8.09
C VAL A 111 11.77 5.79 8.52
N SER A 112 10.63 5.30 9.00
CA SER A 112 10.43 3.93 9.48
C SER A 112 8.96 3.61 9.58
N GLU A 113 8.61 2.33 9.46
CA GLU A 113 7.27 1.81 9.69
C GLU A 113 7.27 0.74 10.78
N LYS A 114 6.09 0.45 11.36
CA LYS A 114 5.93 -0.67 12.28
C LYS A 114 5.96 -1.98 11.49
N GLY A 115 6.56 -3.02 12.08
CA GLY A 115 6.39 -4.37 11.55
C GLY A 115 4.95 -4.87 11.70
N ILE A 116 4.55 -5.77 10.82
CA ILE A 116 3.26 -6.45 10.87
C ILE A 116 3.47 -7.87 11.42
N CYS A 117 2.56 -8.32 12.27
CA CYS A 117 2.54 -9.69 12.79
C CYS A 117 1.10 -10.20 12.79
N TRP A 118 0.80 -11.10 11.85
CA TRP A 118 -0.49 -11.76 11.75
C TRP A 118 -0.51 -13.02 12.60
N PHE A 119 -1.62 -13.24 13.29
CA PHE A 119 -1.84 -14.45 14.10
C PHE A 119 -3.07 -15.18 13.58
N GLU A 120 -2.94 -16.48 13.39
CA GLU A 120 -4.07 -17.39 13.24
C GLU A 120 -4.22 -18.16 14.56
N MET A 121 -5.43 -18.17 15.11
CA MET A 121 -5.74 -18.87 16.36
C MET A 121 -6.83 -19.89 16.12
N THR A 122 -6.49 -21.15 16.38
CA THR A 122 -7.44 -22.26 16.37
C THR A 122 -7.72 -22.69 17.80
N VAL A 123 -9.00 -22.70 18.17
CA VAL A 123 -9.46 -23.22 19.47
C VAL A 123 -10.29 -24.46 19.21
N GLU A 124 -9.85 -25.58 19.78
CA GLU A 124 -10.55 -26.86 19.71
C GLU A 124 -11.40 -27.08 20.97
N GLY A 125 -12.54 -27.73 20.80
CA GLY A 125 -13.45 -28.08 21.88
C GLY A 125 -14.33 -29.27 21.49
N GLU A 126 -14.96 -29.92 22.45
CA GLU A 126 -15.81 -31.06 22.17
C GLU A 126 -17.17 -30.63 21.57
N PRO A 127 -17.65 -31.32 20.51
CA PRO A 127 -18.98 -31.05 19.96
C PRO A 127 -20.09 -31.49 20.93
N GLY A 128 -21.19 -30.74 20.98
CA GLY A 128 -22.32 -31.01 21.87
C GLY A 128 -23.65 -30.44 21.37
N HIS A 129 -24.74 -30.77 22.05
CA HIS A 129 -26.06 -30.24 21.72
C HIS A 129 -26.10 -28.72 21.97
N GLY A 130 -26.55 -27.93 20.98
CA GLY A 130 -26.47 -26.47 21.02
C GLY A 130 -27.22 -25.81 22.19
N SER A 131 -28.22 -26.49 22.78
CA SER A 131 -28.92 -26.01 23.98
C SER A 131 -28.29 -26.43 25.32
N MET A 132 -27.20 -27.20 25.29
CA MET A 132 -26.44 -27.61 26.49
C MET A 132 -24.97 -27.25 26.35
N PRO A 133 -24.62 -25.97 26.56
CA PRO A 133 -23.24 -25.50 26.53
C PRO A 133 -22.36 -26.28 27.51
N ARG A 134 -21.19 -26.73 27.06
CA ARG A 134 -20.20 -27.42 27.89
C ARG A 134 -19.04 -26.48 28.26
N PRO A 135 -18.34 -26.72 29.38
CA PRO A 135 -17.20 -25.89 29.80
C PRO A 135 -16.01 -25.88 28.83
N ASP A 136 -15.89 -26.89 27.97
CA ASP A 136 -14.83 -27.11 26.99
C ASP A 136 -15.26 -26.78 25.54
N ASN A 137 -16.38 -26.06 25.38
CA ASN A 137 -16.82 -25.59 24.07
C ASN A 137 -15.94 -24.44 23.57
N SER A 138 -15.51 -24.50 22.30
CA SER A 138 -14.61 -23.53 21.67
C SER A 138 -15.21 -22.14 21.39
N VAL A 139 -16.52 -21.95 21.56
CA VAL A 139 -17.26 -20.70 21.29
C VAL A 139 -17.74 -20.00 22.57
N VAL A 140 -17.95 -20.75 23.66
CA VAL A 140 -18.55 -20.22 24.91
C VAL A 140 -17.49 -19.58 25.82
N ARG A 141 -16.26 -19.40 25.33
CA ARG A 141 -15.15 -18.75 26.03
C ARG A 141 -14.62 -17.56 25.27
#